data_AF-A0A520HGT0-F1
#
_entry.id   AF-A0A520HGT0-F1
#
_cell.length_a   1.000
_cell.length_b   1.000
_cell.length_c   1.000
_cell.angle_alpha   90.00
_cell.angle_beta   90.00
_cell.angle_gamma   90.00
#
_symmetry.space_group_name_H-M   'P 1'
#
loop_
_entity.id
_entity.type
_entity.pdbx_description
1 polymer ?
#
loop_
_entity_poly.entity_id
_entity_poly.type
_entity_poly.pdbx_seq_one_letter_code
_entity_poly.pdbx_strand_id
1 'polypeptide(L)' 'QPVRIYAGMPIGQLIYFVVAGDIETMYNAKSDAKYNNKTTRPVESMMWKNRF' A
#
# COMPACT_ATOMS: atom_id res chain seq x y z
N GLN A 1 -7.93 -26.00 -6.55
CA GLN A 1 -8.45 -25.55 -7.86
C GLN A 1 -7.63 -24.37 -8.36
N PRO A 2 -7.18 -24.31 -9.62
CA PRO A 2 -6.69 -23.07 -10.21
C PRO A 2 -7.85 -22.08 -10.41
N VAL A 3 -7.57 -20.79 -10.20
CA VAL A 3 -8.55 -19.69 -10.38
C VAL A 3 -8.14 -18.87 -11.59
N ARG A 4 -9.09 -18.54 -12.46
CA ARG A 4 -8.89 -17.64 -13.61
C ARG A 4 -9.19 -16.21 -13.19
N ILE A 5 -8.33 -15.27 -13.61
CA ILE A 5 -8.42 -13.85 -13.29
C ILE A 5 -8.59 -13.07 -14.59
N TYR A 6 -9.55 -12.14 -14.63
CA TYR A 6 -9.85 -11.32 -15.80
C TYR A 6 -9.55 -9.84 -15.54
N ALA A 7 -9.01 -9.14 -16.54
CA ALA A 7 -8.80 -7.70 -16.46
C ALA A 7 -10.15 -6.98 -16.24
N GLY A 8 -10.18 -6.02 -15.32
CA GLY A 8 -11.38 -5.24 -15.00
C GLY A 8 -12.35 -5.91 -14.03
N MET A 9 -12.08 -7.16 -13.59
CA MET A 9 -12.93 -7.78 -12.57
C MET A 9 -12.80 -7.04 -11.23
N PRO A 10 -13.88 -6.84 -10.47
CA PRO A 10 -13.78 -6.30 -9.12
C PRO A 10 -13.04 -7.31 -8.21
N ILE A 11 -11.94 -6.88 -7.59
CA ILE A 11 -11.05 -7.75 -6.78
C ILE A 11 -10.99 -7.39 -5.30
N GLY A 12 -11.66 -6.32 -4.90
CA GLY A 12 -11.63 -5.84 -3.53
C GLY A 12 -12.41 -4.56 -3.33
N GLN A 13 -12.49 -4.13 -2.08
CA GLN A 13 -13.17 -2.92 -1.66
C GLN A 13 -12.29 -2.19 -0.63
N LEU A 14 -12.32 -0.85 -0.66
CA LEU A 14 -11.71 -0.02 0.38
C LEU A 14 -12.75 0.29 1.44
N ILE A 15 -12.41 0.04 2.70
CA ILE A 15 -13.23 0.39 3.86
C ILE A 15 -12.39 1.33 4.72
N TYR A 16 -12.92 2.52 5.00
CA TYR A 16 -12.23 3.54 5.77
C TYR A 16 -12.70 3.52 7.22
N PHE A 17 -11.76 3.73 8.13
CA PHE A 17 -12.01 3.87 9.56
C PHE A 17 -11.55 5.25 10.02
N VAL A 18 -12.29 5.82 10.97
CA VAL A 18 -11.92 7.08 11.60
C VAL A 18 -10.81 6.81 12.61
N VAL A 19 -9.76 7.63 12.57
CA VAL A 19 -8.73 7.67 13.60
C VAL A 19 -9.02 8.88 14.47
N ALA A 20 -9.04 8.69 15.79
CA ALA A 20 -9.23 9.78 16.74
C ALA A 20 -7.89 10.47 17.03
N GLY A 21 -7.91 11.79 17.13
CA GLY A 21 -6.72 12.61 17.39
C GLY A 21 -5.93 12.97 16.12
N ASP A 22 -4.79 13.64 16.33
CA ASP A 22 -3.92 14.09 15.25
C ASP A 22 -2.97 12.97 14.78
N ILE A 23 -2.63 12.98 13.49
CA ILE A 23 -1.67 12.04 12.91
C ILE A 23 -0.25 12.57 13.15
N GLU A 24 0.50 11.95 14.06
CA GLU A 24 1.87 12.35 14.39
C GLU A 24 2.85 12.21 13.20
N THR A 25 2.77 11.10 12.46
CA THR A 25 3.63 10.85 11.30
C THR A 25 2.81 10.32 10.14
N MET A 26 2.57 11.18 9.14
CA MET A 26 1.91 10.77 7.91
C MET A 26 2.83 9.86 7.08
N TYR A 27 2.27 8.81 6.48
CA TYR A 27 3.05 7.83 5.70
C TYR A 27 3.85 8.47 4.55
N ASN A 28 3.25 9.43 3.85
CA ASN A 28 3.89 10.16 2.75
C ASN A 28 5.11 10.99 3.19
N ALA A 29 5.18 11.39 4.46
CA ALA A 29 6.28 12.16 5.03
C ALA A 29 7.28 11.30 5.81
N LYS A 30 6.94 10.03 6.08
CA LYS A 30 7.79 9.12 6.85
C LYS A 30 9.06 8.77 6.06
N SER A 31 10.22 8.98 6.68
CA SER A 31 11.53 8.89 6.03
C SER A 31 11.92 7.49 5.53
N ASP A 32 11.37 6.44 6.16
CA ASP A 32 11.60 5.03 5.80
C ASP A 32 10.44 4.44 4.95
N ALA A 33 9.45 5.26 4.56
CA ALA A 33 8.35 4.81 3.74
C ALA A 33 8.85 4.40 2.35
N LYS A 34 8.46 3.19 1.93
CA LYS A 34 8.99 2.54 0.73
C LYS A 34 8.16 2.84 -0.52
N TYR A 35 6.90 3.25 -0.35
CA TYR A 35 5.88 3.21 -1.41
C TYR A 35 5.12 4.53 -1.58
N ASN A 36 5.79 5.67 -1.41
CA ASN A 36 5.15 6.99 -1.53
C ASN A 36 4.79 7.38 -2.98
N ASN A 37 5.52 6.84 -3.97
CA ASN A 37 5.25 7.10 -5.38
C ASN A 37 4.21 6.11 -5.92
N LYS A 38 3.05 6.62 -6.33
CA LYS A 38 1.97 5.81 -6.90
C LYS A 38 2.30 5.40 -8.34
N THR A 39 2.05 4.14 -8.66
CA THR A 39 2.22 3.56 -10.00
C THR A 39 0.97 2.80 -10.40
N THR A 40 0.73 2.65 -11.71
CA THR A 40 -0.36 1.81 -12.23
C THR A 40 -0.01 0.32 -12.25
N ARG A 41 1.27 -0.01 -12.02
CA ARG A 41 1.80 -1.37 -12.00
C ARG A 41 2.23 -1.76 -10.58
N PRO A 42 2.18 -3.06 -10.24
CA PRO A 42 2.74 -3.56 -8.98
C PRO A 42 4.21 -3.17 -8.84
N VAL A 43 4.62 -2.90 -7.60
CA VAL A 43 6.00 -2.56 -7.25
C VAL A 43 6.59 -3.70 -6.42
N GLU A 44 7.84 -4.06 -6.68
CA GLU A 44 8.53 -5.12 -5.95
C GLU A 44 8.75 -4.77 -4.47
N SER A 45 8.98 -5.81 -3.67
CA SER A 45 9.29 -5.65 -2.25
C SER A 45 10.59 -4.86 -2.03
N MET A 46 10.54 -3.87 -1.14
CA MET A 46 11.71 -3.07 -0.73
C MET A 46 12.13 -3.37 0.71
N MET A 47 11.87 -4.58 1.21
CA MET A 47 12.24 -4.96 2.58
C MET A 47 13.75 -4.89 2.83
N TRP A 48 14.56 -5.08 1.79
CA TRP A 48 16.01 -4.94 1.82
C TRP A 48 16.50 -3.52 2.20
N LYS A 49 15.64 -2.50 2.16
CA LYS A 49 15.96 -1.13 2.62
C LYS A 49 15.86 -0.95 4.14
N ASN A 50 15.34 -1.94 4.86
CA ASN A 50 15.30 -1.88 6.33
C ASN A 50 16.72 -1.95 6.89
N ARG A 51 16.98 -1.11 7.90
CA ARG A 51 18.17 -1.23 8.75
C ARG A 51 17.73 -1.97 10.01
N PHE A 52 18.38 -3.11 10.28
CA PHE A 52 18.19 -3.90 11.51
C PHE A 52 19.24 -3.52 12.55
#